data_AF-A0A7L3MM60-F1
#
_entry.id   AF-A0A7L3MM60-F1
#
_cell.length_a   1.000
_cell.length_b   1.000
_cell.length_c   1.000
_cell.angle_alpha   90.00
_cell.angle_beta   90.00
_cell.angle_gamma   90.00
#
_symmetry.space_group_name_H-M   'P 1'
#
loop_
_entity.id
_entity.type
_entity.pdbx_description
1 polymer ?
#
loop_
_entity_poly.entity_id
_entity_poly.type
_entity_poly.pdbx_seq_one_letter_code
_entity_poly.pdbx_strand_id
1 'polypeptide(L)'
;ATQATIELTVSMAEAGADVALVVTPCYYRGAMTTAALVHHYTEVGDASPIPVVLYSVPANTGLDLPMEAVITLAQHPNIIGIKDSGGDITRMGLMVHKTRQEDFQVLAGSASFLLASYAVGASGGVCALANVLGDPLCQLDHLRRKGQWQEARDLQHRLIEPNVAVRRQ
;
A
#
# COMPACT_ATOMS: atom_id res chain seq x y z
N ALA A 1 5.46 -18.74 8.67
CA ALA A 1 5.22 -17.37 8.20
C ALA A 1 4.09 -16.74 9.00
N THR A 2 2.85 -17.20 8.87
CA THR A 2 1.67 -16.66 9.56
C THR A 2 1.84 -16.51 11.07
N GLN A 3 2.21 -17.57 11.78
CA GLN A 3 2.39 -17.52 13.25
C GLN A 3 3.36 -16.43 13.70
N ALA A 4 4.54 -16.35 13.07
CA ALA A 4 5.52 -15.31 13.39
C ALA A 4 5.02 -13.89 13.04
N THR A 5 4.23 -13.74 11.97
CA THR A 5 3.58 -12.46 11.63
C THR A 5 2.58 -12.04 12.71
N ILE A 6 1.78 -12.98 13.24
CA ILE A 6 0.83 -12.72 14.33
C ILE A 6 1.57 -12.27 15.58
N GLU A 7 2.57 -13.04 16.02
CA GLU A 7 3.35 -12.74 17.22
C GLU A 7 4.02 -11.36 17.14
N LEU A 8 4.61 -11.03 15.98
CA LEU A 8 5.23 -9.72 15.76
C LEU A 8 4.19 -8.60 15.74
N THR A 9 3.03 -8.83 15.12
CA THR A 9 1.95 -7.84 15.06
C THR A 9 1.43 -7.52 16.46
N VAL A 10 1.20 -8.53 17.30
CA VAL A 10 0.79 -8.36 18.70
C VAL A 10 1.87 -7.60 19.48
N SER A 11 3.14 -8.01 19.35
CA SER A 11 4.25 -7.34 20.05
C SER A 11 4.39 -5.87 19.65
N MET A 12 4.17 -5.53 18.37
CA MET A 12 4.23 -4.15 17.89
C MET A 12 3.03 -3.32 18.37
N ALA A 13 1.85 -3.94 18.46
CA ALA A 13 0.69 -3.29 19.05
C ALA A 13 0.90 -2.99 20.55
N GLU A 14 1.46 -3.94 21.30
CA GLU A 14 1.84 -3.73 22.71
C GLU A 14 2.88 -2.61 22.88
N ALA A 15 3.75 -2.43 21.88
CA ALA A 15 4.71 -1.33 21.82
C ALA A 15 4.10 0.01 21.36
N GLY A 16 2.80 0.06 21.03
CA GLY A 16 2.07 1.28 20.69
C GLY A 16 1.92 1.56 19.19
N ALA A 17 2.10 0.56 18.32
CA ALA A 17 1.79 0.73 16.90
C ALA A 17 0.28 0.91 16.68
N ASP A 18 -0.13 1.88 15.85
CA ASP A 18 -1.54 2.11 15.51
C ASP A 18 -2.07 1.14 14.46
N VAL A 19 -1.21 0.67 13.54
CA VAL A 19 -1.56 -0.15 12.38
C VAL A 19 -0.39 -1.05 12.00
N ALA A 20 -0.68 -2.30 11.59
CA ALA A 20 0.30 -3.24 11.08
C ALA A 20 0.36 -3.24 9.54
N LEU A 21 1.51 -2.90 8.96
CA LEU A 21 1.76 -3.02 7.52
C LEU A 21 2.42 -4.38 7.20
N VAL A 22 1.65 -5.31 6.63
CA VAL A 22 2.06 -6.71 6.50
C VAL A 22 2.44 -7.04 5.05
N VAL A 23 3.72 -7.36 4.83
CA VAL A 23 4.24 -7.75 3.51
C VAL A 23 3.81 -9.15 3.10
N THR A 24 3.51 -9.33 1.81
CA THR A 24 3.20 -10.63 1.23
C THR A 24 4.35 -11.62 1.45
N PRO A 25 4.13 -12.77 2.13
CA PRO A 25 5.13 -13.81 2.23
C PRO A 25 5.57 -14.26 0.82
N CYS A 26 6.87 -14.32 0.59
CA CYS A 26 7.38 -14.43 -0.78
C CYS A 26 8.53 -15.43 -0.97
N TYR A 27 8.97 -16.15 0.08
CA TYR A 27 10.07 -17.09 -0.07
C TYR A 27 9.69 -18.27 -0.98
N TYR A 28 8.54 -18.90 -0.72
CA TYR A 28 7.99 -19.99 -1.52
C TYR A 28 6.99 -19.49 -2.58
N ARG A 29 7.42 -18.57 -3.46
CA ARG A 29 6.52 -17.87 -4.41
C ARG A 29 5.53 -18.77 -5.13
N GLY A 30 5.97 -19.92 -5.65
CA GLY A 30 5.11 -20.86 -6.39
C GLY A 30 3.97 -21.46 -5.56
N ALA A 31 4.07 -21.44 -4.23
CA ALA A 31 3.04 -21.88 -3.30
C ALA A 31 2.18 -20.73 -2.74
N MET A 32 2.52 -19.48 -3.03
CA MET A 32 1.76 -18.28 -2.59
C MET A 32 0.55 -18.06 -3.49
N THR A 33 -0.35 -19.04 -3.51
CA THR A 33 -1.63 -18.99 -4.23
C THR A 33 -2.55 -17.95 -3.59
N THR A 34 -3.58 -17.51 -4.33
CA THR A 34 -4.63 -16.62 -3.79
C THR A 34 -5.20 -17.16 -2.48
N ALA A 35 -5.51 -18.46 -2.41
CA ALA A 35 -6.05 -19.07 -1.19
C ALA A 35 -5.06 -19.04 -0.02
N ALA A 36 -3.78 -19.32 -0.26
CA ALA A 36 -2.75 -19.27 0.77
C ALA A 36 -2.55 -17.84 1.31
N LEU A 37 -2.58 -16.84 0.43
CA LEU A 37 -2.43 -15.44 0.82
C LEU A 37 -3.67 -14.92 1.55
N VAL A 38 -4.88 -15.25 1.09
CA VAL A 38 -6.12 -14.92 1.81
C VAL A 38 -6.09 -15.52 3.21
N HIS A 39 -5.80 -16.82 3.34
CA HIS A 39 -5.68 -17.48 4.64
C HIS A 39 -4.64 -16.79 5.54
N HIS A 40 -3.46 -16.47 5.02
CA HIS A 40 -2.43 -15.79 5.79
C HIS A 40 -2.91 -14.44 6.36
N TYR A 41 -3.51 -13.59 5.53
CA TYR A 41 -3.95 -12.27 5.95
C TYR A 41 -5.21 -12.31 6.82
N THR A 42 -6.12 -13.25 6.58
CA THR A 42 -7.29 -13.47 7.45
C THR A 42 -6.85 -13.84 8.87
N GLU A 43 -5.97 -14.84 9.02
CA GLU A 43 -5.47 -15.24 10.35
C GLU A 43 -4.73 -14.10 11.07
N VAL A 44 -3.98 -13.28 10.33
CA VAL A 44 -3.33 -12.09 10.90
C VAL A 44 -4.36 -11.02 11.28
N GLY A 45 -5.37 -10.78 10.45
CA GLY A 45 -6.46 -9.85 10.71
C GLY A 45 -7.31 -10.25 11.93
N ASP A 46 -7.61 -11.54 12.07
CA ASP A 46 -8.39 -12.11 13.18
C ASP A 46 -7.66 -12.00 14.51
N ALA A 47 -6.34 -12.25 14.51
CA ALA A 47 -5.52 -12.23 15.73
C ALA A 47 -4.97 -10.83 16.08
N SER A 48 -4.95 -9.89 15.14
CA SER A 48 -4.33 -8.58 15.36
C SER A 48 -5.19 -7.68 16.25
N PRO A 49 -4.64 -7.12 17.35
CA PRO A 49 -5.34 -6.16 18.19
C PRO A 49 -5.45 -4.75 17.54
N ILE A 50 -4.80 -4.53 16.41
CA ILE A 50 -4.77 -3.27 15.66
C ILE A 50 -5.11 -3.49 14.17
N PRO A 51 -5.58 -2.47 13.44
CA PRO A 51 -5.85 -2.60 12.01
C PRO A 51 -4.66 -3.08 11.19
N VAL A 52 -4.94 -3.82 10.13
CA VAL A 52 -3.96 -4.37 9.19
C VAL A 52 -4.06 -3.68 7.83
N VAL A 53 -2.91 -3.33 7.27
CA VAL A 53 -2.76 -2.86 5.89
C VAL A 53 -1.94 -3.87 5.12
N LEU A 54 -2.48 -4.34 4.00
CA LEU A 54 -1.81 -5.25 3.09
C LEU A 54 -0.62 -4.55 2.42
N TYR A 55 0.46 -5.26 2.11
CA TYR A 55 1.62 -4.66 1.45
C TYR A 55 2.11 -5.49 0.25
N SER A 56 1.85 -4.97 -0.95
CA SER A 56 2.34 -5.51 -2.22
C SER A 56 3.56 -4.71 -2.70
N VAL A 57 4.70 -5.39 -2.85
CA VAL A 57 5.98 -4.80 -3.29
C VAL A 57 6.74 -5.76 -4.22
N PRO A 58 6.26 -5.96 -5.46
CA PRO A 58 6.80 -6.96 -6.39
C PRO A 58 8.29 -6.77 -6.69
N ALA A 59 8.80 -5.54 -6.66
CA ALA A 59 10.23 -5.26 -6.83
C ALA A 59 11.12 -5.98 -5.80
N ASN A 60 10.61 -6.28 -4.60
CA ASN A 60 11.32 -7.01 -3.55
C ASN A 60 10.82 -8.45 -3.39
N THR A 61 9.52 -8.69 -3.56
CA THR A 61 8.92 -10.01 -3.32
C THR A 61 8.99 -10.92 -4.55
N GLY A 62 9.05 -10.35 -5.75
CA GLY A 62 8.89 -11.07 -7.01
C GLY A 62 7.46 -11.57 -7.27
N LEU A 63 6.46 -11.06 -6.53
CA LEU A 63 5.05 -11.30 -6.81
C LEU A 63 4.16 -10.13 -6.39
N ASP A 64 3.10 -9.91 -7.17
CA ASP A 64 1.98 -9.07 -6.78
C ASP A 64 0.98 -9.86 -5.92
N LEU A 65 0.36 -9.21 -4.95
CA LEU A 65 -0.81 -9.77 -4.26
C LEU A 65 -1.97 -9.87 -5.27
N PRO A 66 -2.56 -11.06 -5.55
CA PRO A 66 -3.61 -11.17 -6.56
C PRO A 66 -4.81 -10.26 -6.30
N MET A 67 -5.44 -9.73 -7.36
CA MET A 67 -6.59 -8.82 -7.24
C MET A 67 -7.75 -9.48 -6.48
N GLU A 68 -8.00 -10.76 -6.75
CA GLU A 68 -9.03 -11.55 -6.09
C GLU A 68 -8.77 -11.69 -4.59
N ALA A 69 -7.50 -11.79 -4.17
CA ALA A 69 -7.11 -11.81 -2.76
C ALA A 69 -7.41 -10.45 -2.12
N VAL A 70 -7.02 -9.34 -2.76
CA VAL A 70 -7.30 -7.98 -2.26
C VAL A 70 -8.80 -7.74 -2.07
N ILE A 71 -9.62 -8.09 -3.07
CA ILE A 71 -11.08 -7.90 -3.01
C ILE A 71 -11.71 -8.74 -1.90
N THR A 72 -11.23 -9.96 -1.70
CA THR A 72 -11.71 -10.83 -0.61
C THR A 72 -11.32 -10.26 0.75
N LEU A 73 -10.06 -9.86 0.90
CA LEU A 73 -9.51 -9.37 2.17
C LEU A 73 -10.06 -7.98 2.54
N ALA A 74 -10.47 -7.17 1.57
CA ALA A 74 -11.09 -5.87 1.83
C ALA A 74 -12.42 -5.97 2.61
N GLN A 75 -13.08 -7.13 2.61
CA GLN A 75 -14.31 -7.37 3.37
C GLN A 75 -14.03 -7.69 4.85
N HIS A 76 -12.77 -7.91 5.23
CA HIS A 76 -12.41 -8.25 6.59
C HIS A 76 -12.45 -6.99 7.48
N PRO A 77 -13.15 -6.99 8.62
CA PRO A 77 -13.39 -5.76 9.41
C PRO A 77 -12.11 -5.13 9.97
N ASN A 78 -11.04 -5.93 10.15
CA ASN A 78 -9.75 -5.47 10.65
C ASN A 78 -8.70 -5.22 9.55
N ILE A 79 -9.03 -5.40 8.26
CA ILE A 79 -8.12 -5.12 7.13
C ILE A 79 -8.61 -3.86 6.44
N ILE A 80 -7.91 -2.74 6.68
CA ILE A 80 -8.40 -1.39 6.35
C ILE A 80 -7.79 -0.81 5.08
N GLY A 81 -6.90 -1.53 4.41
CA GLY A 81 -6.31 -1.04 3.18
C GLY A 81 -5.14 -1.84 2.62
N ILE A 82 -4.54 -1.28 1.58
CA ILE A 82 -3.34 -1.79 0.92
C ILE A 82 -2.37 -0.67 0.56
N LYS A 83 -1.08 -0.91 0.79
CA LYS A 83 0.01 -0.17 0.13
C LYS A 83 0.48 -0.95 -1.08
N ASP A 84 0.30 -0.39 -2.28
CA ASP A 84 0.76 -1.01 -3.53
C ASP A 84 1.97 -0.26 -4.10
N SER A 85 3.09 -0.98 -4.24
CA SER A 85 4.35 -0.43 -4.76
C SER A 85 4.66 -0.87 -6.20
N GLY A 86 3.74 -1.56 -6.88
CA GLY A 86 3.94 -2.05 -8.24
C GLY A 86 3.89 -0.94 -9.29
N GLY A 87 3.16 0.15 -9.02
CA GLY A 87 3.10 1.33 -9.89
C GLY A 87 2.18 1.20 -11.11
N ASP A 88 1.42 0.10 -11.21
CA ASP A 88 0.36 -0.04 -12.21
C ASP A 88 -0.89 0.74 -11.78
N ILE A 89 -1.11 1.88 -12.42
CA ILE A 89 -2.24 2.77 -12.15
C ILE A 89 -3.58 2.15 -12.57
N THR A 90 -3.59 1.31 -13.61
CA THR A 90 -4.80 0.60 -14.05
C THR A 90 -5.24 -0.38 -12.98
N ARG A 91 -4.30 -1.18 -12.48
CA ARG A 91 -4.54 -2.09 -11.36
C ARG A 91 -4.99 -1.36 -10.10
N MET A 92 -4.37 -0.23 -9.78
CA MET A 92 -4.74 0.59 -8.62
C MET A 92 -6.18 1.13 -8.72
N GLY A 93 -6.55 1.68 -9.88
CA GLY A 93 -7.92 2.15 -10.11
C GLY A 93 -8.94 1.01 -10.07
N LEU A 94 -8.57 -0.18 -10.56
CA LEU A 94 -9.42 -1.36 -10.44
C LEU A 94 -9.60 -1.80 -8.99
N MET A 95 -8.54 -1.77 -8.16
CA MET A 95 -8.64 -2.05 -6.72
C MET A 95 -9.63 -1.09 -6.06
N VAL A 96 -9.41 0.23 -6.22
CA VAL A 96 -10.31 1.26 -5.68
C VAL A 96 -11.75 1.04 -6.12
N HIS A 97 -11.98 0.77 -7.42
CA HIS A 97 -13.32 0.54 -7.93
C HIS A 97 -13.99 -0.70 -7.32
N LYS A 98 -13.24 -1.80 -7.13
CA LYS A 98 -13.76 -3.07 -6.66
C LYS A 98 -13.98 -3.10 -5.15
N THR A 99 -13.23 -2.31 -4.37
CA THR A 99 -13.37 -2.22 -2.91
C THR A 99 -14.18 -1.01 -2.44
N ARG A 100 -14.83 -0.27 -3.36
CA ARG A 100 -15.55 0.99 -3.06
C ARG A 100 -16.73 0.90 -2.09
N GLN A 101 -17.18 -0.31 -1.76
CA GLN A 101 -18.27 -0.53 -0.79
C GLN A 101 -17.74 -0.97 0.58
N GLU A 102 -16.43 -1.16 0.69
CA GLU A 102 -15.73 -1.56 1.92
C GLU A 102 -15.00 -0.35 2.50
N ASP A 103 -14.74 -0.37 3.81
CA ASP A 103 -13.89 0.61 4.49
C ASP A 103 -12.40 0.34 4.22
N PHE A 104 -12.01 0.40 2.95
CA PHE A 104 -10.71 -0.05 2.46
C PHE A 104 -9.97 1.02 1.64
N GLN A 105 -8.82 1.46 2.14
CA GLN A 105 -8.01 2.52 1.53
C GLN A 105 -6.84 1.97 0.70
N VAL A 106 -6.61 2.57 -0.46
CA VAL A 106 -5.46 2.25 -1.33
C VAL A 106 -4.39 3.33 -1.22
N LEU A 107 -3.16 2.94 -0.92
CA LEU A 107 -2.00 3.81 -0.75
C LEU A 107 -0.95 3.54 -1.82
N ALA A 108 -0.42 4.62 -2.41
CA ALA A 108 0.70 4.54 -3.32
C ALA A 108 2.00 4.20 -2.59
N GLY A 109 2.76 3.24 -3.10
CA GLY A 109 4.04 2.85 -2.52
C GLY A 109 5.23 3.72 -2.92
N SER A 110 5.04 4.76 -3.75
CA SER A 110 6.11 5.57 -4.36
C SER A 110 5.69 6.98 -4.70
N ALA A 111 6.63 7.93 -4.64
CA ALA A 111 6.40 9.29 -5.09
C ALA A 111 6.36 9.43 -6.62
N SER A 112 6.99 8.52 -7.40
CA SER A 112 7.02 8.62 -8.87
C SER A 112 5.65 8.53 -9.54
N PHE A 113 4.65 7.97 -8.86
CA PHE A 113 3.32 7.76 -9.42
C PHE A 113 2.20 8.29 -8.51
N LEU A 114 2.55 9.10 -7.49
CA LEU A 114 1.63 9.54 -6.44
C LEU A 114 0.45 10.36 -6.99
N LEU A 115 0.70 11.32 -7.88
CA LEU A 115 -0.37 12.12 -8.49
C LEU A 115 -1.34 11.28 -9.34
N ALA A 116 -0.82 10.30 -10.09
CA ALA A 116 -1.66 9.42 -10.90
C ALA A 116 -2.48 8.46 -10.03
N SER A 117 -1.89 7.95 -8.94
CA SER A 117 -2.60 7.16 -7.93
C SER A 117 -3.78 7.92 -7.34
N TYR A 118 -3.56 9.18 -6.99
CA TYR A 118 -4.61 10.06 -6.52
C TYR A 118 -5.75 10.25 -7.53
N ALA A 119 -5.43 10.39 -8.82
CA ALA A 119 -6.43 10.56 -9.88
C ALA A 119 -7.34 9.33 -10.03
N VAL A 120 -6.88 8.13 -9.65
CA VAL A 120 -7.67 6.90 -9.63
C VAL A 120 -8.25 6.53 -8.26
N GLY A 121 -8.18 7.47 -7.30
CA GLY A 121 -8.85 7.36 -6.00
C GLY A 121 -8.02 6.75 -4.87
N ALA A 122 -6.69 6.62 -5.03
CA ALA A 122 -5.83 6.32 -3.89
C ALA A 122 -5.95 7.42 -2.81
N SER A 123 -5.87 7.03 -1.54
CA SER A 123 -6.09 7.91 -0.38
C SER A 123 -4.82 8.61 0.08
N GLY A 124 -3.64 8.17 -0.35
CA GLY A 124 -2.36 8.69 0.11
C GLY A 124 -1.17 7.94 -0.47
N GLY A 125 0.00 8.12 0.12
CA GLY A 125 1.19 7.35 -0.24
C GLY A 125 2.21 7.21 0.90
N VAL A 126 2.89 6.07 0.92
CA VAL A 126 4.03 5.77 1.79
C VAL A 126 5.29 5.83 0.93
N CYS A 127 5.98 6.97 0.96
CA CYS A 127 7.03 7.28 -0.01
C CYS A 127 8.41 7.36 0.67
N ALA A 128 9.38 6.57 0.19
CA ALA A 128 10.76 6.65 0.64
C ALA A 128 11.36 8.06 0.49
N LEU A 129 11.00 8.76 -0.60
CA LEU A 129 11.44 10.13 -0.86
C LEU A 129 10.98 11.13 0.22
N ALA A 130 9.92 10.84 0.98
CA ALA A 130 9.44 11.73 2.05
C ALA A 130 10.45 11.93 3.19
N ASN A 131 11.43 11.03 3.34
CA ASN A 131 12.51 11.20 4.32
C ASN A 131 13.39 12.42 4.03
N VAL A 132 13.47 12.87 2.76
CA VAL A 132 14.33 13.99 2.34
C VAL A 132 13.54 15.13 1.68
N LEU A 133 12.39 14.82 1.08
CA LEU A 133 11.49 15.78 0.42
C LEU A 133 10.06 15.61 0.94
N GLY A 134 9.89 15.65 2.27
CA GLY A 134 8.60 15.62 2.94
C GLY A 134 7.68 16.76 2.51
N ASP A 135 8.12 18.02 2.68
CA ASP A 135 7.30 19.19 2.36
C ASP A 135 6.81 19.21 0.89
N PRO A 136 7.65 18.94 -0.12
CA PRO A 136 7.18 18.81 -1.51
C PRO A 136 6.10 17.73 -1.72
N LEU A 137 6.20 16.59 -1.03
CA LEU A 137 5.20 15.52 -1.16
C LEU A 137 3.88 15.87 -0.47
N CYS A 138 3.94 16.50 0.71
CA CYS A 138 2.76 17.04 1.37
C CYS A 138 2.11 18.15 0.54
N GLN A 139 2.91 19.01 -0.11
CA GLN A 139 2.43 20.02 -1.04
C GLN A 139 1.72 19.38 -2.25
N LEU A 140 2.21 18.25 -2.77
CA LEU A 140 1.54 17.53 -3.85
C LEU A 140 0.14 17.05 -3.43
N ASP A 141 0.01 16.51 -2.21
CA ASP A 141 -1.31 16.13 -1.66
C ASP A 141 -2.23 17.34 -1.51
N HIS A 142 -1.71 18.48 -1.04
CA HIS A 142 -2.47 19.70 -0.88
C HIS A 142 -2.97 20.29 -2.20
N LEU A 143 -2.11 20.37 -3.21
CA LEU A 143 -2.45 20.85 -4.55
C LEU A 143 -3.58 20.01 -5.16
N ARG A 144 -3.49 18.68 -5.01
CA ARG A 144 -4.56 17.77 -5.39
C ARG A 144 -5.87 18.08 -4.67
N ARG A 145 -5.87 18.18 -3.34
CA ARG A 145 -7.10 18.44 -2.56
C ARG A 145 -7.77 19.76 -2.97
N LYS A 146 -7.01 20.72 -3.45
CA LYS A 146 -7.48 22.00 -4.00
C LYS A 146 -7.88 21.95 -5.48
N GLY A 147 -7.71 20.82 -6.17
CA GLY A 147 -7.98 20.69 -7.60
C GLY A 147 -6.95 21.42 -8.50
N GLN A 148 -5.78 21.77 -7.97
CA GLN A 148 -4.71 22.47 -8.67
C GLN A 148 -3.85 21.49 -9.49
N TRP A 149 -4.48 20.86 -10.50
CA TRP A 149 -3.90 19.73 -11.23
C TRP A 149 -2.69 20.09 -12.09
N GLN A 150 -2.63 21.32 -12.60
CA GLN A 150 -1.50 21.80 -13.40
C GLN A 150 -0.24 21.90 -12.53
N GLU A 151 -0.33 22.61 -11.41
CA GLU A 151 0.76 22.79 -10.46
C GLU A 151 1.15 21.47 -9.80
N ALA A 152 0.16 20.61 -9.49
CA ALA A 152 0.43 19.27 -8.98
C ALA A 152 1.23 18.45 -10.00
N ARG A 153 0.90 18.52 -11.29
CA ARG A 153 1.62 17.82 -12.35
C ARG A 153 3.05 18.34 -12.49
N ASP A 154 3.25 19.65 -12.47
CA ASP A 154 4.57 20.25 -12.59
C ASP A 154 5.46 19.88 -11.39
N LEU A 155 4.88 19.83 -10.18
CA LEU A 155 5.57 19.32 -8.99
C LEU A 155 5.86 17.81 -9.09
N GLN A 156 4.88 17.00 -9.51
CA GLN A 156 5.06 15.56 -9.71
C GLN A 156 6.23 15.27 -10.66
N HIS A 157 6.34 15.97 -11.80
CA HIS A 157 7.44 15.81 -12.75
C HIS A 157 8.81 16.02 -12.08
N ARG A 158 8.94 17.07 -11.26
CA ARG A 158 10.18 17.38 -10.54
C ARG A 158 10.56 16.36 -9.46
N LEU A 159 9.59 15.58 -8.99
CA LEU A 159 9.80 14.55 -7.96
C LEU A 159 10.19 13.17 -8.52
N ILE A 160 10.04 12.95 -9.83
CA ILE A 160 10.30 11.64 -10.45
C ILE A 160 11.77 11.25 -10.35
N GLU A 161 12.70 12.08 -10.83
CA GLU A 161 14.13 11.76 -10.82
C GLU A 161 14.69 11.60 -9.39
N PRO A 162 14.40 12.51 -8.43
CA PRO A 162 14.79 12.31 -7.04
C PRO A 162 14.25 11.00 -6.45
N ASN A 163 12.99 10.63 -6.74
CA ASN A 163 12.43 9.37 -6.24
C ASN A 163 13.14 8.14 -6.83
N VAL A 164 13.52 8.18 -8.12
CA VAL A 164 14.28 7.10 -8.76
C VAL A 164 15.66 6.98 -8.10
N ALA A 165 16.33 8.10 -7.79
CA ALA A 165 17.65 8.10 -7.18
C ALA A 165 17.67 7.40 -5.81
N VAL A 166 16.66 7.64 -4.96
CA VAL A 166 16.59 7.02 -3.62
C VAL A 166 16.13 5.55 -3.63
N ARG A 167 15.75 5.02 -4.80
CA ARG A 167 15.33 3.62 -4.97
C ARG A 167 16.38 2.72 -5.61
N ARG A 168 17.37 3.29 -6.29
CA ARG A 168 18.49 2.51 -6.84
C ARG A 168 19.41 2.12 -5.70
N GLN A 169 19.29 0.88 -5.24
CA GLN A 169 20.36 0.13 -4.57
C GLN A 169 20.90 -0.90 -5.55
#